data_AF-A0A258ETV4-F1
#
_entry.id   AF-A0A258ETV4-F1
#
_cell.length_a   1.000
_cell.length_b   1.000
_cell.length_c   1.000
_cell.angle_alpha   90.00
_cell.angle_beta   90.00
_cell.angle_gamma   90.00
#
_symmetry.space_group_name_H-M   'P 1'
#
loop_
_entity.id
_entity.type
_entity.pdbx_description
1 polymer ?
#
loop_
_entity_poly.entity_id
_entity_poly.type
_entity_poly.pdbx_seq_one_letter_code
_entity_poly.pdbx_strand_id
1 'polypeptide(L)'
;PCVNSVLPTIIHETTNATGIGTPSGLPAGVTATWANNTITISGTPTQSGTFNYDIPLTGGCGTVSATGTITVLAYPNISYPQTDYTLYSGNAISLIIPSNTGGTITSWSISPALPAGLTLNTSSGVISGTPTDGFNETTFTITASNGHCEDTTSLTLNALTCYGFNADDMILRGNASISGSDITLTPASNTQFGAVWSTDRLDLTKDFRVKSQLYFGNDNAGADGLAFVLQPLSSNQGSSGGGLGYAGINPSFSVEFDTYYNGSHELLNDHMAIIKNGLAAGNHEEFAPSIDLGDIEDNNWHDFEVSWIAATKNFKVYYDGTLRYDLTIDIANTIFNGNSNTYFGFTAATGGAVNTHAVRILESCLTRVLNLPPTVTTVNDFDSCFNQTTQAVSVTVSDDTTPVSDI
;
A
#
# COMPACT_ATOMS: atom_id res chain seq x y z
N PRO A 1 30.40 19.07 22.79
CA PRO A 1 29.12 18.53 23.32
C PRO A 1 27.96 18.96 22.39
N CYS A 2 26.77 18.38 22.58
CA CYS A 2 25.56 18.91 21.95
C CYS A 2 25.08 20.18 22.67
N VAL A 3 24.41 21.06 21.94
CA VAL A 3 23.67 22.19 22.55
C VAL A 3 22.69 21.66 23.60
N ASN A 4 22.52 22.37 24.70
CA ASN A 4 21.70 21.99 25.86
C ASN A 4 22.13 20.69 26.57
N SER A 5 23.29 20.12 26.24
CA SER A 5 23.91 19.02 26.99
C SER A 5 25.04 19.53 27.88
N VAL A 6 25.22 18.94 29.06
CA VAL A 6 26.31 19.29 29.98
C VAL A 6 27.67 19.15 29.28
N LEU A 7 28.49 20.19 29.36
CA LEU A 7 29.86 20.19 28.87
C LEU A 7 30.73 19.30 29.79
N PRO A 8 31.48 18.32 29.26
CA PRO A 8 32.54 17.66 30.01
C PRO A 8 33.51 18.70 30.56
N THR A 9 33.76 18.68 31.86
CA THR A 9 34.58 19.68 32.53
C THR A 9 35.97 19.78 31.90
N ILE A 10 36.38 21.00 31.56
CA ILE A 10 37.72 21.29 31.04
C ILE A 10 38.54 21.89 32.19
N ILE A 11 39.76 21.41 32.35
CA ILE A 11 40.66 21.79 33.44
C ILE A 11 41.95 22.37 32.86
N HIS A 12 42.38 23.52 33.38
CA HIS A 12 43.73 24.04 33.17
C HIS A 12 44.43 24.21 34.52
N GLU A 13 45.57 23.56 34.69
CA GLU A 13 46.43 23.77 35.85
C GLU A 13 47.28 25.03 35.64
N THR A 14 47.42 25.84 36.69
CA THR A 14 48.17 27.09 36.66
C THR A 14 49.31 27.05 37.68
N THR A 15 50.41 27.74 37.39
CA THR A 15 51.54 27.91 38.32
C THR A 15 51.72 29.41 38.55
N ASN A 16 51.85 29.83 39.81
CA ASN A 16 52.04 31.23 40.25
C ASN A 16 50.92 32.24 39.88
N ALA A 17 49.82 31.79 39.26
CA ALA A 17 48.64 32.63 39.08
C ALA A 17 47.94 32.84 40.44
N THR A 18 47.44 34.05 40.66
CA THR A 18 46.65 34.41 41.86
C THR A 18 45.14 34.46 41.58
N GLY A 19 44.71 34.20 40.34
CA GLY A 19 43.32 34.23 39.89
C GLY A 19 43.19 34.36 38.38
N ILE A 20 41.96 34.56 37.89
CA ILE A 20 41.63 34.82 36.48
C ILE A 20 40.94 36.17 36.30
N GLY A 21 41.13 36.79 35.13
CA GLY A 21 40.35 37.93 34.66
C GLY A 21 38.99 37.49 34.12
N THR A 22 38.25 38.43 33.52
CA THR A 22 36.92 38.15 32.94
C THR A 22 37.07 37.22 31.74
N PRO A 23 36.50 35.99 31.78
CA PRO A 23 36.49 35.09 30.64
C PRO A 23 35.75 35.72 29.46
N SER A 24 36.27 35.50 28.25
CA SER A 24 35.62 35.91 27.00
C SER A 24 35.56 34.75 26.02
N GLY A 25 34.59 34.79 25.09
CA GLY A 25 34.48 33.78 24.03
C GLY A 25 34.02 32.38 24.48
N LEU A 26 33.56 32.22 25.73
CA LEU A 26 32.86 31.01 26.16
C LEU A 26 31.44 30.96 25.55
N PRO A 27 30.90 29.76 25.23
CA PRO A 27 29.50 29.62 24.85
C PRO A 27 28.56 30.12 25.95
N ALA A 28 27.40 30.66 25.58
CA ALA A 28 26.36 31.03 26.55
C ALA A 28 25.96 29.81 27.41
N GLY A 29 25.85 29.98 28.73
CA GLY A 29 25.60 28.88 29.67
C GLY A 29 26.83 28.10 30.14
N VAL A 30 28.03 28.46 29.65
CA VAL A 30 29.32 27.93 30.11
C VAL A 30 30.07 29.03 30.89
N THR A 31 30.69 28.64 32.00
CA THR A 31 31.45 29.55 32.87
C THR A 31 32.85 29.01 33.15
N ALA A 32 33.77 29.90 33.53
CA ALA A 32 35.08 29.52 34.04
C ALA A 32 35.24 30.02 35.48
N THR A 33 35.75 29.16 36.35
CA THR A 33 36.04 29.47 37.75
C THR A 33 37.49 29.12 38.07
N TRP A 34 38.10 29.81 39.03
CA TRP A 34 39.46 29.53 39.48
C TRP A 34 39.48 29.21 40.97
N ALA A 35 40.09 28.09 41.34
CA ALA A 35 40.33 27.70 42.73
C ALA A 35 41.55 26.78 42.81
N ASN A 36 42.34 26.92 43.88
CA ASN A 36 43.49 26.04 44.17
C ASN A 36 44.43 25.83 42.96
N ASN A 37 44.82 26.93 42.31
CA ASN A 37 45.66 26.92 41.11
C ASN A 37 45.04 26.25 39.87
N THR A 38 43.73 26.04 39.83
CA THR A 38 43.07 25.35 38.73
C THR A 38 41.93 26.18 38.15
N ILE A 39 41.93 26.36 36.82
CA ILE A 39 40.77 26.87 36.10
C ILE A 39 39.87 25.69 35.76
N THR A 40 38.60 25.79 36.13
CA THR A 40 37.55 24.83 35.78
C THR A 40 36.53 25.50 34.87
N ILE A 41 36.38 24.98 33.65
CA ILE A 41 35.35 25.42 32.68
C ILE A 41 34.25 24.36 32.66
N SER A 42 33.02 24.77 32.97
CA SER A 42 31.86 23.88 33.05
C SER A 42 30.55 24.63 32.80
N GLY A 43 29.48 23.88 32.54
CA GLY A 43 28.15 24.41 32.31
C GLY A 43 27.41 23.67 31.21
N THR A 44 26.31 24.24 30.73
CA THR A 44 25.47 23.69 29.67
C THR A 44 25.32 24.73 28.57
N PRO A 45 26.01 24.59 27.43
CA PRO A 45 25.93 25.56 26.34
C PRO A 45 24.51 25.64 25.77
N THR A 46 23.98 26.85 25.58
CA THR A 46 22.63 27.08 25.02
C THR A 46 22.62 27.44 23.55
N GLN A 47 23.79 27.55 22.92
CA GLN A 47 23.95 27.87 21.51
C GLN A 47 24.99 26.95 20.86
N SER A 48 24.69 26.44 19.66
CA SER A 48 25.63 25.69 18.82
C SER A 48 26.59 26.64 18.08
N GLY A 49 27.79 26.16 17.75
CA GLY A 49 28.82 26.92 17.07
C GLY A 49 30.22 26.58 17.55
N THR A 50 31.21 27.27 16.98
CA THR A 50 32.60 27.21 17.41
C THR A 50 32.93 28.46 18.21
N PHE A 51 33.33 28.26 19.46
CA PHE A 51 33.60 29.31 20.43
C PHE A 51 35.08 29.28 20.82
N ASN A 52 35.82 30.30 20.43
CA ASN A 52 37.22 30.46 20.84
C ASN A 52 37.26 31.28 22.12
N TYR A 53 37.69 30.68 23.22
CA TYR A 53 37.73 31.34 24.52
C TYR A 53 39.13 31.88 24.84
N ASP A 54 39.14 32.98 25.58
CA ASP A 54 40.32 33.59 26.17
C ASP A 54 40.02 33.90 27.65
N ILE A 55 40.82 33.33 28.54
CA ILE A 55 40.72 33.50 29.99
C ILE A 55 42.04 34.10 30.49
N PRO A 56 42.11 35.43 30.68
CA PRO A 56 43.34 36.07 31.19
C PRO A 56 43.71 35.55 32.58
N LEU A 57 44.99 35.30 32.82
CA LEU A 57 45.52 35.00 34.15
C LEU A 57 45.87 36.29 34.88
N THR A 58 45.77 36.28 36.21
CA THR A 58 46.24 37.38 37.07
C THR A 58 47.34 36.90 38.01
N GLY A 59 48.27 37.80 38.35
CA GLY A 59 49.38 37.54 39.28
C GLY A 59 50.56 36.79 38.66
N GLY A 60 51.78 37.14 39.12
CA GLY A 60 53.02 36.34 39.04
C GLY A 60 53.62 35.99 37.66
N CYS A 61 52.84 35.96 36.58
CA CYS A 61 53.19 35.28 35.32
C CYS A 61 53.23 36.20 34.08
N GLY A 62 53.11 37.52 34.25
CA GLY A 62 52.94 38.44 33.11
C GLY A 62 51.54 38.35 32.48
N THR A 63 51.37 38.87 31.26
CA THR A 63 50.09 38.86 30.53
C THR A 63 49.94 37.57 29.71
N VAL A 64 49.40 36.53 30.33
CA VAL A 64 49.16 35.21 29.71
C VAL A 64 47.69 34.85 29.87
N SER A 65 47.10 34.21 28.86
CA SER A 65 45.71 33.70 28.89
C SER A 65 45.70 32.18 28.71
N ALA A 66 44.74 31.51 29.37
CA ALA A 66 44.33 30.17 28.97
C ALA A 66 43.36 30.30 27.78
N THR A 67 43.74 29.71 26.65
CA THR A 67 42.98 29.81 25.41
C THR A 67 42.62 28.44 24.88
N GLY A 68 41.51 28.35 24.17
CA GLY A 68 41.13 27.13 23.46
C GLY A 68 39.85 27.30 22.66
N THR A 69 39.38 26.18 22.10
CA THR A 69 38.17 26.15 21.28
C THR A 69 37.17 25.16 21.87
N ILE A 70 35.92 25.59 21.99
CA ILE A 70 34.78 24.73 22.32
C ILE A 70 33.87 24.69 21.10
N THR A 71 33.68 23.50 20.52
CA THR A 71 32.68 23.27 19.48
C THR A 71 31.43 22.65 20.10
N VAL A 72 30.31 23.36 19.97
CA VAL A 72 28.98 22.93 20.40
C VAL A 72 28.18 22.55 19.15
N LEU A 73 27.77 21.28 19.08
CA LEU A 73 27.05 20.75 17.92
C LEU A 73 25.54 20.95 18.08
N ALA A 74 24.84 21.24 16.98
CA ALA A 74 23.39 21.20 16.95
C ALA A 74 22.89 19.75 16.78
N TYR A 75 21.74 19.42 17.35
CA TYR A 75 21.05 18.17 17.03
C TYR A 75 20.60 18.18 15.58
N PRO A 76 20.70 17.05 14.84
CA PRO A 76 19.88 16.85 13.66
C PRO A 76 18.39 17.11 13.97
N ASN A 77 17.61 17.45 12.95
CA ASN A 77 16.16 17.56 13.09
C ASN A 77 15.52 16.97 11.83
N ILE A 78 15.20 15.69 11.89
CA ILE A 78 14.87 14.86 10.73
C ILE A 78 13.38 14.56 10.63
N SER A 79 12.89 14.44 9.41
CA SER A 79 11.54 13.97 9.13
C SER A 79 11.45 13.33 7.76
N TYR A 80 10.47 12.45 7.57
CA TYR A 80 10.09 11.90 6.26
C TYR A 80 8.73 12.46 5.82
N PRO A 81 8.40 12.42 4.52
CA PRO A 81 7.19 13.05 3.99
C PRO A 81 5.88 12.37 4.43
N GLN A 82 5.94 11.08 4.76
CA GLN A 82 4.83 10.27 5.27
C GLN A 82 5.34 9.38 6.40
N THR A 83 4.45 8.97 7.30
CA THR A 83 4.74 8.06 8.41
C THR A 83 4.51 6.60 8.06
N ASP A 84 3.65 6.31 7.08
CA ASP A 84 3.21 4.96 6.74
C ASP A 84 3.27 4.74 5.23
N TYR A 85 3.82 3.59 4.80
CA TYR A 85 3.95 3.23 3.39
C TYR A 85 3.52 1.79 3.14
N THR A 86 2.63 1.61 2.16
CA THR A 86 2.30 0.31 1.59
C THR A 86 3.11 0.08 0.32
N LEU A 87 3.97 -0.93 0.38
CA LEU A 87 4.85 -1.34 -0.71
C LEU A 87 4.31 -2.61 -1.38
N TYR A 88 4.94 -3.00 -2.48
CA TYR A 88 4.49 -4.10 -3.33
C TYR A 88 5.72 -4.93 -3.70
N SER A 89 5.74 -6.23 -3.37
CA SER A 89 6.90 -7.08 -3.66
C SER A 89 7.18 -7.11 -5.17
N GLY A 90 8.46 -7.16 -5.56
CA GLY A 90 8.87 -7.13 -6.97
C GLY A 90 8.74 -5.76 -7.66
N ASN A 91 8.12 -4.77 -7.02
CA ASN A 91 7.99 -3.41 -7.57
C ASN A 91 9.01 -2.46 -6.96
N ALA A 92 9.73 -1.71 -7.79
CA ALA A 92 10.63 -0.67 -7.31
C ALA A 92 9.85 0.44 -6.60
N ILE A 93 10.31 0.83 -5.40
CA ILE A 93 9.67 1.90 -4.65
C ILE A 93 10.08 3.27 -5.19
N SER A 94 9.20 4.24 -5.07
CA SER A 94 9.62 5.64 -5.14
C SER A 94 10.58 5.94 -3.98
N LEU A 95 11.59 6.77 -4.23
CA LEU A 95 12.58 7.12 -3.20
C LEU A 95 11.89 7.79 -2.01
N ILE A 96 12.12 7.26 -0.81
CA ILE A 96 11.64 7.84 0.43
C ILE A 96 12.77 8.73 0.96
N ILE A 97 12.64 10.04 0.71
CA ILE A 97 13.70 11.03 0.95
C ILE A 97 13.42 11.78 2.26
N PRO A 98 14.34 11.78 3.24
CA PRO A 98 14.17 12.57 4.46
C PRO A 98 14.52 14.05 4.22
N SER A 99 14.01 14.92 5.10
CA SER A 99 14.48 16.29 5.27
C SER A 99 15.25 16.44 6.59
N ASN A 100 16.21 17.36 6.62
CA ASN A 100 16.92 17.76 7.84
C ASN A 100 16.93 19.29 7.96
N THR A 101 16.44 19.82 9.08
CA THR A 101 16.44 21.25 9.40
C THR A 101 17.37 21.62 10.55
N GLY A 102 18.06 20.63 11.13
CA GLY A 102 18.95 20.78 12.27
C GLY A 102 20.44 20.79 11.89
N GLY A 103 21.27 20.27 12.78
CA GLY A 103 22.70 20.10 12.59
C GLY A 103 23.06 19.18 11.42
N THR A 104 24.28 19.32 10.92
CA THR A 104 24.82 18.46 9.85
C THR A 104 24.82 16.99 10.28
N ILE A 105 24.48 16.07 9.37
CA ILE A 105 24.44 14.63 9.64
C ILE A 105 25.66 13.97 9.00
N THR A 106 26.29 13.04 9.71
CA THR A 106 27.43 12.26 9.22
C THR A 106 27.08 10.80 8.95
N SER A 107 26.03 10.28 9.58
CA SER A 107 25.60 8.89 9.40
C SER A 107 24.12 8.71 9.69
N TRP A 108 23.51 7.78 8.98
CA TRP A 108 22.14 7.31 9.18
C TRP A 108 22.13 5.81 9.49
N SER A 109 21.20 5.39 10.34
CA SER A 109 20.92 3.98 10.61
C SER A 109 19.41 3.74 10.74
N ILE A 110 19.00 2.46 10.65
CA ILE A 110 17.60 2.04 10.76
C ILE A 110 17.53 0.75 11.57
N SER A 111 16.51 0.63 12.42
CA SER A 111 16.25 -0.57 13.23
C SER A 111 14.73 -0.83 13.34
N PRO A 112 14.24 -2.07 13.15
CA PRO A 112 15.00 -3.26 12.77
C PRO A 112 15.62 -3.16 11.36
N ALA A 113 16.41 -4.16 10.96
CA ALA A 113 16.96 -4.19 9.61
C ALA A 113 15.82 -4.22 8.56
N LEU A 114 16.00 -3.47 7.47
CA LEU A 114 15.03 -3.47 6.37
C LEU A 114 14.91 -4.88 5.75
N PRO A 115 13.70 -5.27 5.30
CA PRO A 115 13.51 -6.51 4.55
C PRO A 115 14.37 -6.58 3.29
N ALA A 116 14.56 -7.79 2.77
CA ALA A 116 15.38 -8.03 1.59
C ALA A 116 14.91 -7.19 0.39
N GLY A 117 15.89 -6.62 -0.34
CA GLY A 117 15.65 -5.77 -1.49
C GLY A 117 15.40 -4.28 -1.17
N LEU A 118 15.19 -3.93 0.10
CA LEU A 118 15.15 -2.54 0.58
C LEU A 118 16.47 -2.15 1.24
N THR A 119 16.87 -0.89 1.07
CA THR A 119 18.12 -0.37 1.64
C THR A 119 17.95 1.07 2.14
N LEU A 120 18.64 1.38 3.24
CA LEU A 120 18.87 2.76 3.70
C LEU A 120 20.25 3.20 3.21
N ASN A 121 20.32 4.32 2.51
CA ASN A 121 21.60 4.95 2.22
C ASN A 121 22.14 5.63 3.50
N THR A 122 23.21 5.08 4.08
CA THR A 122 23.75 5.52 5.38
C THR A 122 24.38 6.91 5.37
N SER A 123 24.56 7.54 4.20
CA SER A 123 25.07 8.91 4.08
C SER A 123 23.96 9.95 3.86
N SER A 124 22.80 9.56 3.35
CA SER A 124 21.71 10.49 2.99
C SER A 124 20.37 10.22 3.68
N GLY A 125 20.20 9.05 4.28
CA GLY A 125 18.93 8.63 4.89
C GLY A 125 17.85 8.23 3.89
N VAL A 126 18.13 8.26 2.58
CA VAL A 126 17.17 7.84 1.56
C VAL A 126 16.92 6.33 1.67
N ILE A 127 15.64 5.92 1.73
CA ILE A 127 15.24 4.52 1.62
C ILE A 127 14.85 4.25 0.17
N SER A 128 15.39 3.17 -0.40
CA SER A 128 15.21 2.80 -1.81
C SER A 128 15.29 1.30 -2.01
N GLY A 129 14.84 0.83 -3.18
CA GLY A 129 15.00 -0.56 -3.60
C GLY A 129 13.72 -1.18 -4.15
N THR A 130 13.66 -2.50 -4.11
CA THR A 130 12.56 -3.33 -4.59
C THR A 130 12.39 -4.46 -3.58
N PRO A 131 11.37 -4.45 -2.71
CA PRO A 131 11.18 -5.51 -1.72
C PRO A 131 11.00 -6.84 -2.46
N THR A 132 11.73 -7.88 -2.04
CA THR A 132 11.66 -9.18 -2.72
C THR A 132 10.38 -9.94 -2.39
N ASP A 133 9.89 -9.79 -1.16
CA ASP A 133 8.75 -10.52 -0.61
C ASP A 133 7.81 -9.56 0.12
N GLY A 134 6.57 -10.00 0.32
CA GLY A 134 5.64 -9.32 1.22
C GLY A 134 6.08 -9.44 2.68
N PHE A 135 5.73 -8.45 3.49
CA PHE A 135 5.98 -8.47 4.93
C PHE A 135 4.91 -7.67 5.67
N ASN A 136 4.66 -8.08 6.92
CA ASN A 136 3.68 -7.45 7.79
C ASN A 136 4.11 -6.04 8.17
N GLU A 137 3.13 -5.22 8.52
CA GLU A 137 3.33 -3.89 9.09
C GLU A 137 4.40 -3.91 10.19
N THR A 138 5.47 -3.14 9.98
CA THR A 138 6.62 -3.05 10.87
C THR A 138 7.02 -1.59 11.02
N THR A 139 7.12 -1.11 12.25
CA THR A 139 7.66 0.22 12.56
C THR A 139 9.18 0.17 12.65
N PHE A 140 9.83 0.98 11.84
CA PHE A 140 11.27 1.19 11.81
C PHE A 140 11.60 2.52 12.47
N THR A 141 12.63 2.52 13.31
CA THR A 141 13.25 3.73 13.84
C THR A 141 14.48 4.07 13.02
N ILE A 142 14.47 5.26 12.43
CA ILE A 142 15.58 5.84 11.70
C ILE A 142 16.31 6.79 12.64
N THR A 143 17.62 6.66 12.72
CA THR A 143 18.49 7.53 13.50
C THR A 143 19.42 8.30 12.58
N ALA A 144 19.43 9.63 12.71
CA ALA A 144 20.47 10.48 12.13
C ALA A 144 21.43 10.93 13.21
N SER A 145 22.73 10.82 12.94
CA SER A 145 23.79 11.14 13.90
C SER A 145 24.86 12.03 13.26
N ASN A 146 25.41 12.94 14.07
CA ASN A 146 26.62 13.69 13.75
C ASN A 146 27.85 13.20 14.55
N GLY A 147 27.77 11.98 15.08
CA GLY A 147 28.78 11.34 15.93
C GLY A 147 28.71 11.72 17.40
N HIS A 148 27.86 12.69 17.78
CA HIS A 148 27.64 13.08 19.18
C HIS A 148 26.17 13.33 19.49
N CYS A 149 25.47 14.03 18.59
CA CYS A 149 24.08 14.38 18.70
C CYS A 149 23.27 13.56 17.71
N GLU A 150 22.13 13.08 18.17
CA GLU A 150 21.27 12.21 17.39
C GLU A 150 19.84 12.72 17.45
N ASP A 151 19.14 12.50 16.35
CA ASP A 151 17.69 12.64 16.28
C ASP A 151 17.12 11.37 15.66
N THR A 152 15.88 11.03 16.06
CA THR A 152 15.21 9.83 15.59
C THR A 152 13.81 10.15 15.09
N THR A 153 13.39 9.41 14.07
CA THR A 153 12.00 9.41 13.59
C THR A 153 11.60 7.97 13.29
N SER A 154 10.30 7.71 13.25
CA SER A 154 9.77 6.38 12.91
C SER A 154 9.01 6.40 11.59
N LEU A 155 9.06 5.28 10.88
CA LEU A 155 8.28 4.98 9.69
C LEU A 155 7.67 3.59 9.83
N THR A 156 6.41 3.42 9.49
CA THR A 156 5.78 2.11 9.35
C THR A 156 5.80 1.69 7.89
N LEU A 157 6.32 0.50 7.61
CA LEU A 157 6.29 -0.08 6.27
C LEU A 157 5.56 -1.42 6.33
N ASN A 158 4.80 -1.73 5.28
CA ASN A 158 4.38 -3.08 4.94
C ASN A 158 4.64 -3.32 3.44
N ALA A 159 4.74 -4.58 3.04
CA ALA A 159 4.68 -4.92 1.61
C ALA A 159 3.65 -6.01 1.37
N LEU A 160 2.79 -5.81 0.37
CA LEU A 160 1.91 -6.84 -0.14
C LEU A 160 2.70 -7.78 -1.05
N THR A 161 2.45 -9.08 -0.91
CA THR A 161 2.97 -10.07 -1.86
C THR A 161 2.21 -9.93 -3.18
N CYS A 162 2.96 -9.73 -4.26
CA CYS A 162 2.46 -9.58 -5.61
C CYS A 162 2.70 -10.84 -6.44
N TYR A 163 1.70 -11.17 -7.24
CA TYR A 163 1.68 -12.32 -8.13
C TYR A 163 1.45 -11.82 -9.56
N GLY A 164 2.29 -12.26 -10.50
CA GLY A 164 2.05 -12.05 -11.92
C GLY A 164 0.96 -12.98 -12.45
N PHE A 165 0.57 -12.78 -13.71
CA PHE A 165 -0.39 -13.66 -14.37
C PHE A 165 0.06 -15.13 -14.36
N ASN A 166 -0.84 -16.01 -13.94
CA ASN A 166 -0.74 -17.44 -14.14
C ASN A 166 -2.11 -17.98 -14.56
N ALA A 167 -2.17 -18.69 -15.69
CA ALA A 167 -3.42 -19.27 -16.18
C ALA A 167 -4.00 -20.33 -15.22
N ASP A 168 -3.14 -21.02 -14.46
CA ASP A 168 -3.57 -22.02 -13.47
C ASP A 168 -4.25 -21.37 -12.25
N ASP A 169 -4.04 -20.08 -12.04
CA ASP A 169 -4.68 -19.30 -10.97
C ASP A 169 -6.03 -18.71 -11.40
N MET A 170 -6.56 -19.13 -12.56
CA MET A 170 -7.77 -18.56 -13.17
C MET A 170 -8.87 -19.61 -13.42
N ILE A 171 -10.10 -19.19 -13.19
CA ILE A 171 -11.32 -19.98 -13.36
C ILE A 171 -12.15 -19.35 -14.48
N LEU A 172 -12.21 -20.01 -15.63
CA LEU A 172 -12.99 -19.54 -16.78
C LEU A 172 -14.46 -19.98 -16.72
N ARG A 173 -15.35 -19.12 -17.23
CA ARG A 173 -16.78 -19.37 -17.40
C ARG A 173 -17.26 -18.86 -18.76
N GLY A 174 -18.33 -19.47 -19.26
CA GLY A 174 -18.94 -19.07 -20.53
C GLY A 174 -18.00 -19.22 -21.71
N ASN A 175 -17.93 -18.19 -22.53
CA ASN A 175 -17.10 -18.10 -23.72
C ASN A 175 -15.64 -17.69 -23.41
N ALA A 176 -15.29 -17.48 -22.15
CA ALA A 176 -13.96 -17.02 -21.80
C ALA A 176 -12.88 -18.05 -22.19
N SER A 177 -11.77 -17.56 -22.75
CA SER A 177 -10.64 -18.38 -23.18
C SER A 177 -9.32 -17.66 -22.90
N ILE A 178 -8.26 -18.43 -22.68
CA ILE A 178 -6.90 -17.91 -22.43
C ILE A 178 -6.00 -18.28 -23.60
N SER A 179 -5.25 -17.31 -24.10
CA SER A 179 -4.17 -17.49 -25.08
C SER A 179 -2.97 -16.65 -24.66
N GLY A 180 -1.89 -17.30 -24.21
CA GLY A 180 -0.78 -16.58 -23.59
C GLY A 180 -1.23 -15.86 -22.32
N SER A 181 -1.03 -14.53 -22.27
CA SER A 181 -1.49 -13.66 -21.17
C SER A 181 -2.90 -13.09 -21.37
N ASP A 182 -3.48 -13.30 -22.54
CA ASP A 182 -4.69 -12.60 -22.96
C ASP A 182 -5.89 -13.49 -22.64
N ILE A 183 -6.79 -12.96 -21.81
CA ILE A 183 -8.04 -13.61 -21.45
C ILE A 183 -9.14 -12.96 -22.28
N THR A 184 -9.55 -13.62 -23.35
CA THR A 184 -10.70 -13.18 -24.13
C THR A 184 -11.96 -13.59 -23.38
N LEU A 185 -12.76 -12.61 -22.93
CA LEU A 185 -14.02 -12.84 -22.22
C LEU A 185 -15.15 -13.15 -23.21
N THR A 186 -15.27 -12.38 -24.28
CA THR A 186 -16.22 -12.63 -25.36
C THR A 186 -15.58 -12.44 -26.73
N PRO A 187 -15.91 -13.28 -27.73
CA PRO A 187 -15.63 -12.96 -29.12
C PRO A 187 -16.66 -11.94 -29.64
N ALA A 188 -16.30 -11.21 -30.71
CA ALA A 188 -17.23 -10.37 -31.48
C ALA A 188 -18.28 -11.23 -32.22
N SER A 189 -19.26 -11.72 -31.47
CA SER A 189 -20.39 -12.53 -31.94
C SER A 189 -21.58 -12.21 -31.07
N ASN A 190 -22.80 -12.40 -31.59
CA ASN A 190 -24.01 -12.04 -30.85
C ASN A 190 -24.22 -12.91 -29.61
N THR A 191 -24.76 -12.31 -28.56
CA THR A 191 -25.27 -13.03 -27.37
C THR A 191 -24.21 -13.92 -26.72
N GLN A 192 -22.99 -13.39 -26.55
CA GLN A 192 -21.91 -14.05 -25.83
C GLN A 192 -21.87 -13.54 -24.40
N PHE A 193 -21.27 -14.35 -23.52
CA PHE A 193 -20.87 -13.92 -22.19
C PHE A 193 -19.62 -14.69 -21.80
N GLY A 194 -18.76 -14.08 -21.00
CA GLY A 194 -17.65 -14.80 -20.40
C GLY A 194 -17.22 -14.16 -19.11
N ALA A 195 -16.64 -14.98 -18.24
CA ALA A 195 -16.05 -14.49 -17.01
C ALA A 195 -14.76 -15.24 -16.72
N VAL A 196 -13.87 -14.56 -16.01
CA VAL A 196 -12.69 -15.14 -15.38
C VAL A 196 -12.68 -14.75 -13.92
N TRP A 197 -12.48 -15.71 -13.04
CA TRP A 197 -12.37 -15.51 -11.60
C TRP A 197 -10.99 -15.96 -11.12
N SER A 198 -10.46 -15.33 -10.07
CA SER A 198 -9.30 -15.86 -9.36
C SER A 198 -9.60 -17.24 -8.77
N THR A 199 -8.59 -18.09 -8.61
CA THR A 199 -8.72 -19.33 -7.80
C THR A 199 -8.63 -19.05 -6.31
N ASP A 200 -7.85 -18.03 -5.93
CA ASP A 200 -7.72 -17.58 -4.55
C ASP A 200 -8.70 -16.46 -4.24
N ARG A 201 -9.15 -16.43 -2.99
CA ARG A 201 -9.96 -15.33 -2.47
C ARG A 201 -9.05 -14.24 -1.91
N LEU A 202 -9.47 -13.00 -2.12
CA LEU A 202 -8.95 -11.83 -1.42
C LEU A 202 -9.70 -11.62 -0.10
N ASP A 203 -8.96 -11.16 0.92
CA ASP A 203 -9.46 -10.84 2.26
C ASP A 203 -9.62 -9.32 2.40
N LEU A 204 -10.85 -8.83 2.47
CA LEU A 204 -11.22 -7.41 2.62
C LEU A 204 -10.81 -6.82 3.98
N THR A 205 -10.31 -7.63 4.93
CA THR A 205 -9.65 -7.13 6.15
C THR A 205 -8.18 -6.75 5.93
N LYS A 206 -7.64 -7.04 4.75
CA LYS A 206 -6.27 -6.73 4.34
C LYS A 206 -6.28 -5.84 3.10
N ASP A 207 -5.19 -5.10 2.92
CA ASP A 207 -5.02 -4.29 1.71
C ASP A 207 -4.84 -5.19 0.49
N PHE A 208 -5.31 -4.73 -0.67
CA PHE A 208 -5.02 -5.38 -1.94
C PHE A 208 -4.86 -4.37 -3.07
N ARG A 209 -4.21 -4.81 -4.16
CA ARG A 209 -4.16 -4.12 -5.44
C ARG A 209 -4.29 -5.13 -6.58
N VAL A 210 -5.06 -4.81 -7.61
CA VAL A 210 -5.09 -5.58 -8.86
C VAL A 210 -4.82 -4.61 -10.00
N LYS A 211 -3.79 -4.91 -10.80
CA LYS A 211 -3.45 -4.21 -12.05
C LYS A 211 -3.80 -5.09 -13.23
N SER A 212 -4.41 -4.49 -14.23
CA SER A 212 -4.82 -5.17 -15.45
C SER A 212 -4.84 -4.21 -16.63
N GLN A 213 -5.01 -4.77 -17.83
CA GLN A 213 -5.38 -4.00 -19.02
C GLN A 213 -6.71 -4.52 -19.55
N LEU A 214 -7.57 -3.61 -19.99
CA LEU A 214 -8.90 -3.88 -20.53
C LEU A 214 -8.91 -3.59 -22.03
N TYR A 215 -9.59 -4.42 -22.79
CA TYR A 215 -9.78 -4.26 -24.22
C TYR A 215 -11.28 -4.36 -24.54
N PHE A 216 -11.82 -3.33 -25.18
CA PHE A 216 -13.26 -3.17 -25.43
C PHE A 216 -13.65 -3.43 -26.89
N GLY A 217 -12.69 -3.73 -27.76
CA GLY A 217 -12.96 -4.00 -29.18
C GLY A 217 -12.49 -2.88 -30.09
N ASN A 218 -12.99 -2.89 -31.32
CA ASN A 218 -12.55 -1.99 -32.39
C ASN A 218 -13.70 -1.46 -33.26
N ASP A 219 -14.94 -1.70 -32.85
CA ASP A 219 -16.15 -1.20 -33.48
C ASP A 219 -16.83 -0.25 -32.49
N ASN A 220 -16.86 1.06 -32.78
CA ASN A 220 -17.51 2.09 -31.96
C ASN A 220 -19.06 2.02 -32.00
N ALA A 221 -19.62 1.00 -32.64
CA ALA A 221 -21.03 0.64 -32.51
C ALA A 221 -21.20 -0.72 -31.83
N GLY A 222 -20.13 -1.24 -31.23
CA GLY A 222 -20.11 -2.50 -30.53
C GLY A 222 -20.76 -2.41 -29.16
N ALA A 223 -20.80 -3.56 -28.47
CA ALA A 223 -21.49 -3.72 -27.20
C ALA A 223 -21.07 -5.04 -26.55
N ASP A 224 -21.34 -5.27 -25.25
CA ASP A 224 -22.01 -4.36 -24.31
C ASP A 224 -21.06 -3.85 -23.22
N GLY A 225 -19.80 -4.26 -23.24
CA GLY A 225 -18.79 -3.88 -22.27
C GLY A 225 -18.41 -5.01 -21.32
N LEU A 226 -17.71 -4.63 -20.26
CA LEU A 226 -17.14 -5.56 -19.28
C LEU A 226 -17.14 -4.95 -17.88
N ALA A 227 -16.92 -5.77 -16.86
CA ALA A 227 -16.84 -5.31 -15.48
C ALA A 227 -15.74 -6.02 -14.70
N PHE A 228 -15.07 -5.31 -13.80
CA PHE A 228 -14.36 -5.91 -12.68
C PHE A 228 -15.35 -6.21 -11.57
N VAL A 229 -15.32 -7.42 -11.00
CA VAL A 229 -16.33 -7.87 -10.04
C VAL A 229 -15.67 -8.54 -8.84
N LEU A 230 -16.12 -8.15 -7.64
CA LEU A 230 -15.93 -8.87 -6.40
C LEU A 230 -17.19 -9.65 -6.05
N GLN A 231 -17.05 -10.92 -5.69
CA GLN A 231 -18.18 -11.73 -5.20
C GLN A 231 -17.75 -12.90 -4.31
N PRO A 232 -18.64 -13.46 -3.47
CA PRO A 232 -18.27 -14.56 -2.59
C PRO A 232 -18.01 -15.90 -3.29
N LEU A 233 -18.53 -16.10 -4.51
CA LEU A 233 -18.46 -17.38 -5.23
C LEU A 233 -17.68 -17.23 -6.54
N SER A 234 -16.94 -18.26 -6.95
CA SER A 234 -16.29 -18.29 -8.28
C SER A 234 -17.10 -19.05 -9.34
N SER A 235 -18.28 -19.55 -8.97
CA SER A 235 -19.17 -20.34 -9.83
C SER A 235 -20.23 -19.50 -10.54
N ASN A 236 -20.60 -18.33 -9.99
CA ASN A 236 -21.68 -17.53 -10.53
C ASN A 236 -21.36 -16.98 -11.92
N GLN A 237 -22.43 -16.84 -12.68
CA GLN A 237 -22.46 -16.36 -14.05
C GLN A 237 -23.56 -15.30 -14.14
N GLY A 238 -23.26 -14.11 -14.67
CA GLY A 238 -24.27 -13.10 -14.98
C GLY A 238 -24.90 -13.29 -16.36
N SER A 239 -25.70 -12.32 -16.80
CA SER A 239 -26.40 -12.38 -18.09
C SER A 239 -25.61 -11.73 -19.24
N SER A 240 -25.95 -12.11 -20.48
CA SER A 240 -25.46 -11.46 -21.71
C SER A 240 -26.14 -10.11 -21.98
N GLY A 241 -25.80 -9.44 -23.09
CA GLY A 241 -26.32 -8.09 -23.42
C GLY A 241 -25.83 -7.02 -22.44
N GLY A 242 -26.63 -5.97 -22.25
CA GLY A 242 -26.45 -4.92 -21.22
C GLY A 242 -26.38 -5.41 -19.77
N GLY A 243 -26.29 -6.72 -19.54
CA GLY A 243 -25.89 -7.28 -18.24
C GLY A 243 -24.38 -7.40 -18.04
N LEU A 244 -23.56 -7.14 -19.07
CA LEU A 244 -22.08 -7.11 -19.05
C LEU A 244 -21.44 -8.37 -18.43
N GLY A 245 -22.17 -9.49 -18.41
CA GLY A 245 -21.73 -10.76 -17.83
C GLY A 245 -21.76 -10.83 -16.29
N TYR A 246 -22.13 -9.75 -15.59
CA TYR A 246 -22.24 -9.72 -14.12
C TYR A 246 -23.65 -9.50 -13.59
N ALA A 247 -24.60 -9.10 -14.44
CA ALA A 247 -25.97 -8.86 -13.98
C ALA A 247 -26.59 -10.12 -13.37
N GLY A 248 -27.22 -9.96 -12.19
CA GLY A 248 -27.77 -11.06 -11.39
C GLY A 248 -26.78 -11.75 -10.45
N ILE A 249 -25.47 -11.45 -10.51
CA ILE A 249 -24.52 -11.94 -9.50
C ILE A 249 -24.78 -11.18 -8.20
N ASN A 250 -25.38 -11.86 -7.21
CA ASN A 250 -25.78 -11.28 -5.94
C ASN A 250 -25.37 -12.18 -4.76
N PRO A 251 -24.64 -11.66 -3.75
CA PRO A 251 -24.10 -10.31 -3.67
C PRO A 251 -22.86 -10.11 -4.56
N SER A 252 -22.65 -8.87 -5.04
CA SER A 252 -21.44 -8.47 -5.77
C SER A 252 -21.13 -6.99 -5.62
N PHE A 253 -19.87 -6.63 -5.82
CA PHE A 253 -19.42 -5.24 -5.92
C PHE A 253 -18.60 -5.10 -7.20
N SER A 254 -19.03 -4.22 -8.10
CA SER A 254 -18.52 -4.18 -9.48
C SER A 254 -18.11 -2.77 -9.89
N VAL A 255 -17.04 -2.69 -10.67
CA VAL A 255 -16.71 -1.53 -11.49
C VAL A 255 -17.10 -1.92 -12.91
N GLU A 256 -18.19 -1.35 -13.42
CA GLU A 256 -18.61 -1.59 -14.80
C GLU A 256 -17.94 -0.60 -15.76
N PHE A 257 -17.86 -1.03 -17.01
CA PHE A 257 -17.50 -0.25 -18.17
C PHE A 257 -18.51 -0.57 -19.26
N ASP A 258 -19.50 0.29 -19.40
CA ASP A 258 -20.58 0.17 -20.36
C ASP A 258 -20.21 0.90 -21.64
N THR A 259 -20.37 0.20 -22.77
CA THR A 259 -20.01 0.69 -24.12
C THR A 259 -21.25 0.85 -24.99
N TYR A 260 -22.46 0.67 -24.43
CA TYR A 260 -23.67 0.66 -25.24
C TYR A 260 -24.86 1.31 -24.54
N TYR A 261 -25.20 2.50 -25.01
CA TYR A 261 -26.34 3.28 -24.51
C TYR A 261 -27.68 2.52 -24.60
N ASN A 262 -28.21 2.09 -23.45
CA ASN A 262 -29.49 1.42 -23.26
C ASN A 262 -30.67 2.39 -23.02
N GLY A 263 -30.44 3.69 -22.83
CA GLY A 263 -31.50 4.71 -22.73
C GLY A 263 -31.47 5.58 -21.47
N SER A 264 -32.63 5.83 -20.87
CA SER A 264 -32.87 6.95 -19.93
C SER A 264 -32.15 6.91 -18.58
N HIS A 265 -31.33 5.89 -18.33
CA HIS A 265 -30.58 5.71 -17.09
C HIS A 265 -29.06 5.78 -17.28
N GLU A 266 -28.59 6.07 -18.50
CA GLU A 266 -27.17 5.99 -18.86
C GLU A 266 -26.68 7.26 -19.56
N LEU A 267 -25.37 7.44 -19.58
CA LEU A 267 -24.72 8.50 -20.34
C LEU A 267 -24.74 8.14 -21.83
N LEU A 268 -24.71 9.15 -22.71
CA LEU A 268 -24.78 8.92 -24.16
C LEU A 268 -23.51 8.28 -24.73
N ASN A 269 -22.37 8.52 -24.09
CA ASN A 269 -21.07 7.93 -24.42
C ASN A 269 -20.78 6.78 -23.46
N ASP A 270 -19.74 6.02 -23.75
CA ASP A 270 -19.25 4.95 -22.89
C ASP A 270 -18.93 5.49 -21.50
N HIS A 271 -19.30 4.72 -20.48
CA HIS A 271 -19.17 5.16 -19.10
C HIS A 271 -18.67 4.07 -18.19
N MET A 272 -18.17 4.49 -17.03
CA MET A 272 -17.93 3.60 -15.91
C MET A 272 -18.80 3.98 -14.71
N ALA A 273 -19.10 2.98 -13.88
CA ALA A 273 -19.87 3.16 -12.65
C ALA A 273 -19.53 2.10 -11.59
N ILE A 274 -19.93 2.36 -10.35
CA ILE A 274 -19.79 1.41 -9.23
C ILE A 274 -21.16 0.82 -8.91
N ILE A 275 -21.29 -0.50 -9.04
CA ILE A 275 -22.58 -1.21 -8.98
C ILE A 275 -22.54 -2.34 -7.97
N LYS A 276 -23.61 -2.50 -7.20
CA LYS A 276 -23.80 -3.66 -6.31
C LYS A 276 -24.73 -4.71 -6.89
N ASN A 277 -24.54 -5.94 -6.43
CA ASN A 277 -25.49 -7.05 -6.51
C ASN A 277 -25.97 -7.36 -7.94
N GLY A 278 -25.10 -7.13 -8.92
CA GLY A 278 -25.39 -7.41 -10.33
C GLY A 278 -26.57 -6.58 -10.85
N LEU A 279 -26.81 -5.39 -10.30
CA LEU A 279 -27.87 -4.49 -10.74
C LEU A 279 -27.39 -3.61 -11.89
N ALA A 280 -26.98 -4.20 -13.02
CA ALA A 280 -26.41 -3.49 -14.17
C ALA A 280 -27.35 -2.41 -14.73
N ALA A 281 -28.65 -2.73 -14.91
CA ALA A 281 -29.66 -1.75 -15.32
C ALA A 281 -30.20 -0.89 -14.14
N GLY A 282 -29.44 -0.83 -13.05
CA GLY A 282 -29.83 -0.22 -11.78
C GLY A 282 -29.52 1.27 -11.70
N ASN A 283 -29.35 1.78 -10.48
CA ASN A 283 -28.90 3.15 -10.25
C ASN A 283 -27.37 3.22 -10.27
N HIS A 284 -26.80 3.81 -11.32
CA HIS A 284 -25.35 3.99 -11.46
C HIS A 284 -24.73 5.06 -10.55
N GLU A 285 -25.55 5.81 -9.80
CA GLU A 285 -25.09 6.87 -8.91
C GLU A 285 -25.17 6.51 -7.42
N GLU A 286 -25.44 5.25 -7.06
CA GLU A 286 -25.64 4.85 -5.66
C GLU A 286 -24.40 5.12 -4.77
N PHE A 287 -23.21 4.78 -5.26
CA PHE A 287 -21.95 4.90 -4.50
C PHE A 287 -21.08 6.07 -4.95
N ALA A 288 -21.09 6.36 -6.24
CA ALA A 288 -20.37 7.47 -6.87
C ALA A 288 -21.05 7.82 -8.19
N PRO A 289 -20.92 9.05 -8.71
CA PRO A 289 -21.43 9.40 -10.03
C PRO A 289 -20.82 8.52 -11.13
N SER A 290 -21.59 8.22 -12.18
CA SER A 290 -21.02 7.65 -13.40
C SER A 290 -20.03 8.64 -14.04
N ILE A 291 -19.04 8.10 -14.73
CA ILE A 291 -17.99 8.88 -15.38
C ILE A 291 -18.03 8.60 -16.87
N ASP A 292 -18.23 9.66 -17.66
CA ASP A 292 -18.09 9.64 -19.13
C ASP A 292 -16.63 9.37 -19.51
N LEU A 293 -16.41 8.34 -20.33
CA LEU A 293 -15.11 7.92 -20.84
C LEU A 293 -14.88 8.31 -22.30
N GLY A 294 -15.91 8.82 -22.99
CA GLY A 294 -15.88 9.04 -24.43
C GLY A 294 -16.11 7.74 -25.20
N ASP A 295 -15.33 7.51 -26.25
CA ASP A 295 -15.29 6.26 -27.02
C ASP A 295 -14.08 5.45 -26.54
N ILE A 296 -14.31 4.28 -25.95
CA ILE A 296 -13.27 3.37 -25.45
C ILE A 296 -13.13 2.10 -26.30
N GLU A 297 -13.90 1.98 -27.37
CA GLU A 297 -13.88 0.85 -28.31
C GLU A 297 -12.86 1.11 -29.44
N ASP A 298 -11.68 1.56 -29.03
CA ASP A 298 -10.72 2.29 -29.86
C ASP A 298 -9.59 1.39 -30.42
N ASN A 299 -9.74 0.07 -30.29
CA ASN A 299 -8.74 -0.96 -30.64
C ASN A 299 -7.44 -0.90 -29.81
N ASN A 300 -7.44 -0.22 -28.66
CA ASN A 300 -6.31 -0.18 -27.73
C ASN A 300 -6.59 -0.95 -26.44
N TRP A 301 -5.51 -1.23 -25.72
CA TRP A 301 -5.57 -1.73 -24.35
C TRP A 301 -5.50 -0.54 -23.40
N HIS A 302 -6.40 -0.49 -22.44
CA HIS A 302 -6.47 0.57 -21.42
C HIS A 302 -5.98 0.04 -20.08
N ASP A 303 -5.18 0.83 -19.37
CA ASP A 303 -4.66 0.44 -18.07
C ASP A 303 -5.76 0.59 -17.00
N PHE A 304 -6.00 -0.47 -16.23
CA PHE A 304 -6.98 -0.49 -15.14
C PHE A 304 -6.35 -0.98 -13.85
N GLU A 305 -6.55 -0.23 -12.77
CA GLU A 305 -6.07 -0.59 -11.44
C GLU A 305 -7.15 -0.35 -10.39
N VAL A 306 -7.32 -1.33 -9.51
CA VAL A 306 -8.09 -1.18 -8.27
C VAL A 306 -7.19 -1.38 -7.07
N SER A 307 -7.40 -0.58 -6.02
CA SER A 307 -6.69 -0.73 -4.75
C SER A 307 -7.64 -0.56 -3.58
N TRP A 308 -7.39 -1.31 -2.51
CA TRP A 308 -8.16 -1.27 -1.28
C TRP A 308 -7.25 -1.10 -0.08
N ILE A 309 -7.58 -0.14 0.78
CA ILE A 309 -6.93 0.09 2.06
C ILE A 309 -7.92 -0.30 3.17
N ALA A 310 -7.67 -1.42 3.84
CA ALA A 310 -8.59 -2.03 4.78
C ALA A 310 -8.76 -1.20 6.06
N ALA A 311 -7.71 -0.53 6.51
CA ALA A 311 -7.71 0.30 7.71
C ALA A 311 -8.67 1.50 7.59
N THR A 312 -8.75 2.11 6.40
CA THR A 312 -9.58 3.28 6.12
C THR A 312 -10.85 2.95 5.33
N LYS A 313 -11.04 1.67 4.97
CA LYS A 313 -12.14 1.20 4.13
C LYS A 313 -12.22 1.96 2.80
N ASN A 314 -11.06 2.20 2.20
CA ASN A 314 -10.93 3.06 1.04
C ASN A 314 -10.63 2.24 -0.21
N PHE A 315 -11.56 2.26 -1.17
CA PHE A 315 -11.47 1.61 -2.46
C PHE A 315 -11.20 2.65 -3.54
N LYS A 316 -10.11 2.49 -4.29
CA LYS A 316 -9.74 3.37 -5.39
C LYS A 316 -9.75 2.64 -6.71
N VAL A 317 -10.12 3.38 -7.75
CA VAL A 317 -10.13 2.93 -9.14
C VAL A 317 -9.34 3.92 -9.98
N TYR A 318 -8.37 3.41 -10.74
CA TYR A 318 -7.63 4.16 -11.74
C TYR A 318 -7.91 3.57 -13.12
N TYR A 319 -8.07 4.45 -14.11
CA TYR A 319 -8.24 4.11 -15.51
C TYR A 319 -7.34 5.02 -16.35
N ASP A 320 -6.49 4.43 -17.18
CA ASP A 320 -5.39 5.07 -17.92
C ASP A 320 -4.52 5.97 -17.04
N GLY A 321 -4.14 5.43 -15.87
CA GLY A 321 -3.30 6.10 -14.88
C GLY A 321 -3.97 7.25 -14.12
N THR A 322 -5.23 7.59 -14.45
CA THR A 322 -5.99 8.67 -13.80
C THR A 322 -6.89 8.11 -12.71
N LEU A 323 -6.85 8.69 -11.51
CA LEU A 323 -7.78 8.34 -10.43
C LEU A 323 -9.21 8.71 -10.84
N ARG A 324 -10.10 7.71 -10.94
CA ARG A 324 -11.51 7.87 -11.32
C ARG A 324 -12.44 7.78 -10.11
N TYR A 325 -12.20 6.83 -9.20
CA TYR A 325 -12.96 6.70 -7.96
C TYR A 325 -12.06 6.62 -6.74
N ASP A 326 -12.47 7.28 -5.66
CA ASP A 326 -11.84 7.26 -4.33
C ASP A 326 -12.95 7.17 -3.28
N LEU A 327 -13.40 5.94 -3.01
CA LEU A 327 -14.61 5.65 -2.25
C LEU A 327 -14.27 5.13 -0.87
N THR A 328 -14.80 5.74 0.19
CA THR A 328 -14.81 5.16 1.53
C THR A 328 -16.07 4.34 1.73
N ILE A 329 -15.96 3.01 1.71
CA ILE A 329 -17.06 2.07 1.84
C ILE A 329 -16.62 0.81 2.57
N ASP A 330 -17.41 0.34 3.53
CA ASP A 330 -17.18 -0.98 4.13
C ASP A 330 -17.81 -2.06 3.26
N ILE A 331 -17.10 -2.48 2.20
CA ILE A 331 -17.60 -3.43 1.20
C ILE A 331 -18.10 -4.73 1.86
N ALA A 332 -17.35 -5.27 2.82
CA ALA A 332 -17.69 -6.52 3.50
C ALA A 332 -19.06 -6.45 4.18
N ASN A 333 -19.31 -5.39 4.96
CA ASN A 333 -20.59 -5.24 5.67
C ASN A 333 -21.72 -4.70 4.78
N THR A 334 -21.40 -3.81 3.84
CA THR A 334 -22.42 -3.14 3.01
C THR A 334 -22.95 -4.05 1.91
N ILE A 335 -22.09 -4.93 1.37
CA ILE A 335 -22.41 -5.75 0.19
C ILE A 335 -22.51 -7.23 0.57
N PHE A 336 -21.59 -7.72 1.39
CA PHE A 336 -21.40 -9.16 1.63
C PHE A 336 -21.87 -9.63 3.01
N ASN A 337 -22.71 -8.86 3.70
CA ASN A 337 -23.26 -9.17 5.03
C ASN A 337 -22.18 -9.62 6.05
N GLY A 338 -21.01 -8.98 5.99
CA GLY A 338 -19.87 -9.24 6.88
C GLY A 338 -18.89 -10.29 6.38
N ASN A 339 -19.16 -10.97 5.26
CA ASN A 339 -18.17 -11.84 4.64
C ASN A 339 -17.05 -10.99 4.02
N SER A 340 -15.83 -11.17 4.53
CA SER A 340 -14.65 -10.45 4.06
C SER A 340 -13.89 -11.19 2.95
N ASN A 341 -14.22 -12.44 2.63
CA ASN A 341 -13.50 -13.22 1.64
C ASN A 341 -14.27 -13.22 0.32
N THR A 342 -13.66 -12.68 -0.73
CA THR A 342 -14.27 -12.62 -2.06
C THR A 342 -13.30 -13.05 -3.15
N TYR A 343 -13.84 -13.58 -4.23
CA TYR A 343 -13.13 -13.70 -5.48
C TYR A 343 -13.12 -12.36 -6.18
N PHE A 344 -12.05 -12.09 -6.93
CA PHE A 344 -12.08 -11.05 -7.93
C PHE A 344 -12.11 -11.67 -9.31
N GLY A 345 -12.64 -10.94 -10.26
CA GLY A 345 -12.70 -11.40 -11.63
C GLY A 345 -13.14 -10.32 -12.59
N PHE A 346 -13.23 -10.72 -13.84
CA PHE A 346 -13.75 -9.88 -14.91
C PHE A 346 -14.85 -10.62 -15.64
N THR A 347 -15.90 -9.91 -16.01
CA THR A 347 -17.02 -10.42 -16.80
C THR A 347 -17.19 -9.55 -18.03
N ALA A 348 -17.70 -10.11 -19.12
CA ALA A 348 -18.13 -9.34 -20.28
C ALA A 348 -19.31 -10.00 -20.95
N ALA A 349 -20.02 -9.22 -21.76
CA ALA A 349 -21.12 -9.71 -22.57
C ALA A 349 -21.18 -9.03 -23.93
N THR A 350 -21.88 -9.68 -24.86
CA THR A 350 -22.34 -9.08 -26.10
C THR A 350 -23.83 -9.36 -26.28
N GLY A 351 -24.48 -8.59 -27.15
CA GLY A 351 -25.92 -8.57 -27.33
C GLY A 351 -26.29 -8.61 -28.80
N GLY A 352 -27.05 -7.61 -29.24
CA GLY A 352 -27.36 -7.36 -30.64
C GLY A 352 -26.18 -6.73 -31.38
N ALA A 353 -25.52 -5.77 -30.75
CA ALA A 353 -24.20 -5.28 -31.11
C ALA A 353 -23.12 -6.11 -30.40
N VAL A 354 -21.90 -6.06 -30.93
CA VAL A 354 -20.83 -6.98 -30.53
C VAL A 354 -19.48 -6.29 -30.57
N ASN A 355 -18.65 -6.60 -29.58
CA ASN A 355 -17.22 -6.36 -29.63
C ASN A 355 -16.48 -7.55 -29.00
N THR A 356 -15.19 -7.70 -29.32
CA THR A 356 -14.33 -8.61 -28.57
C THR A 356 -13.92 -7.92 -27.28
N HIS A 357 -14.20 -8.56 -26.14
CA HIS A 357 -13.79 -8.06 -24.83
C HIS A 357 -12.68 -8.95 -24.29
N ALA A 358 -11.60 -8.35 -23.81
CA ALA A 358 -10.49 -9.09 -23.24
C ALA A 358 -9.85 -8.37 -22.06
N VAL A 359 -9.17 -9.13 -21.21
CA VAL A 359 -8.41 -8.63 -20.07
C VAL A 359 -7.03 -9.27 -20.03
N ARG A 360 -6.03 -8.48 -19.62
CA ARG A 360 -4.73 -8.96 -19.16
C ARG A 360 -4.61 -8.64 -17.68
N ILE A 361 -4.55 -9.65 -16.83
CA ILE A 361 -4.24 -9.42 -15.41
C ILE A 361 -2.73 -9.29 -15.32
N LEU A 362 -2.21 -8.10 -15.03
CA LEU A 362 -0.76 -7.86 -15.00
C LEU A 362 -0.18 -8.30 -13.66
N GLU A 363 -0.87 -7.96 -12.58
CA GLU A 363 -0.40 -8.20 -11.22
C GLU A 363 -1.55 -8.17 -10.22
N SER A 364 -1.52 -9.08 -9.25
CA SER A 364 -2.37 -9.02 -8.06
C SER A 364 -1.50 -9.02 -6.80
N CYS A 365 -1.61 -7.97 -5.99
CA CYS A 365 -0.92 -7.84 -4.73
C CYS A 365 -1.92 -7.99 -3.60
N LEU A 366 -1.88 -9.12 -2.89
CA LEU A 366 -2.92 -9.48 -1.93
C LEU A 366 -2.43 -10.52 -0.93
N THR A 367 -3.13 -10.62 0.19
CA THR A 367 -3.02 -11.78 1.07
C THR A 367 -3.92 -12.89 0.50
N ARG A 368 -3.33 -13.96 -0.04
CA ARG A 368 -4.09 -15.10 -0.60
C ARG A 368 -4.76 -15.86 0.54
N VAL A 369 -6.10 -15.94 0.50
CA VAL A 369 -6.84 -16.95 1.26
C VAL A 369 -6.95 -18.16 0.35
N LEU A 370 -6.00 -19.08 0.49
CA LEU A 370 -5.95 -20.31 -0.30
C LEU A 370 -7.24 -21.10 -0.09
N ASN A 371 -7.82 -21.54 -1.19
CA ASN A 371 -8.82 -22.58 -1.15
C ASN A 371 -8.10 -23.92 -0.99
N LEU A 372 -7.91 -24.34 0.26
CA LEU A 372 -7.56 -25.73 0.52
C LEU A 372 -8.71 -26.58 -0.07
N PRO A 373 -8.43 -27.52 -0.99
CA PRO A 373 -9.45 -28.48 -1.39
C PRO A 373 -9.99 -29.15 -0.11
N PRO A 374 -11.31 -29.41 -0.03
CA PRO A 374 -11.89 -30.10 1.10
C PRO A 374 -11.08 -31.35 1.36
N THR A 375 -10.61 -31.49 2.59
CA THR A 375 -10.09 -32.79 3.01
C THR A 375 -11.30 -33.69 3.08
N VAL A 376 -11.51 -34.53 2.06
CA VAL A 376 -12.50 -35.61 2.14
C VAL A 376 -11.95 -36.59 3.16
N THR A 377 -12.30 -36.40 4.43
CA THR A 377 -12.18 -37.47 5.41
C THR A 377 -13.09 -38.59 4.93
N THR A 378 -12.47 -39.75 4.67
CA THR A 378 -13.14 -40.98 4.27
C THR A 378 -14.42 -41.16 5.09
N VAL A 379 -15.57 -41.21 4.42
CA VAL A 379 -16.81 -41.67 5.05
C VAL A 379 -16.52 -43.10 5.51
N ASN A 380 -16.57 -43.33 6.81
CA ASN A 380 -16.58 -44.69 7.34
C ASN A 380 -17.84 -45.34 6.77
N ASP A 381 -17.65 -46.25 5.82
CA ASP A 381 -18.68 -47.16 5.36
C ASP A 381 -19.09 -48.01 6.56
N PHE A 382 -20.17 -47.59 7.23
CA PHE A 382 -20.84 -48.42 8.21
C PHE A 382 -21.66 -49.44 7.45
N ASP A 383 -20.98 -50.52 7.08
CA ASP A 383 -21.58 -51.79 6.70
C ASP A 383 -22.37 -52.33 7.92
N SER A 384 -23.61 -51.88 8.07
CA SER A 384 -24.60 -52.52 8.92
C SER A 384 -26.01 -52.17 8.46
N CYS A 385 -26.61 -53.12 7.73
CA CYS A 385 -28.03 -53.47 7.77
C CYS A 385 -29.04 -52.32 8.03
N PHE A 386 -29.59 -51.70 6.99
CA PHE A 386 -30.90 -51.05 7.09
C PHE A 386 -31.84 -51.45 5.95
N ASN A 387 -32.86 -52.18 6.35
CA ASN A 387 -34.15 -52.21 5.70
C ASN A 387 -34.97 -51.03 6.28
N GLN A 388 -35.62 -50.27 5.38
CA GLN A 388 -36.68 -49.27 5.61
C GLN A 388 -36.33 -47.77 5.71
N THR A 389 -37.12 -47.04 4.90
CA THR A 389 -37.37 -45.60 4.81
C THR A 389 -36.24 -44.71 4.27
N THR A 390 -36.48 -44.20 3.06
CA THR A 390 -35.76 -43.11 2.40
C THR A 390 -35.60 -41.92 3.33
N GLN A 391 -34.45 -41.81 3.98
CA GLN A 391 -33.97 -40.55 4.53
C GLN A 391 -32.64 -40.27 3.82
N ALA A 392 -32.64 -39.21 3.02
CA ALA A 392 -31.42 -38.75 2.36
C ALA A 392 -30.36 -38.49 3.43
N VAL A 393 -29.23 -39.16 3.34
CA VAL A 393 -28.05 -38.81 4.12
C VAL A 393 -27.48 -37.55 3.47
N SER A 394 -27.69 -36.40 4.12
CA SER A 394 -27.05 -35.15 3.72
C SER A 394 -25.57 -35.24 4.06
N VAL A 395 -24.75 -35.51 3.04
CA VAL A 395 -23.31 -35.32 3.14
C VAL A 395 -23.03 -33.85 2.87
N THR A 396 -22.67 -33.08 3.90
CA THR A 396 -22.14 -31.74 3.71
C THR A 396 -20.67 -31.86 3.33
N VAL A 397 -20.38 -31.79 2.03
CA VAL A 397 -19.02 -31.50 1.55
C VAL A 397 -18.89 -29.98 1.52
N SER A 398 -18.15 -29.42 2.48
CA SER A 398 -17.78 -28.00 2.42
C SER A 398 -16.59 -27.85 1.48
N ASP A 399 -16.88 -27.66 0.19
CA ASP A 399 -15.98 -27.06 -0.79
C ASP A 399 -16.67 -25.83 -1.39
N ASP A 400 -15.86 -24.89 -1.84
CA ASP A 400 -16.11 -23.58 -2.42
C ASP A 400 -16.83 -23.61 -3.79
N THR A 401 -17.72 -24.58 -3.98
CA THR A 401 -18.67 -24.64 -5.12
C THR A 401 -20.12 -24.66 -4.66
N THR A 402 -20.38 -24.62 -3.34
CA THR A 402 -21.73 -24.40 -2.80
C THR A 402 -21.82 -23.00 -2.18
N PRO A 403 -22.90 -22.24 -2.46
CA PRO A 403 -23.14 -20.95 -1.83
C PRO A 403 -23.07 -21.09 -0.31
N VAL A 404 -22.45 -20.12 0.37
CA VAL A 404 -22.70 -19.94 1.80
C VAL A 404 -24.21 -19.75 1.95
N SER A 405 -24.91 -20.76 2.46
CA SER A 405 -26.29 -20.63 2.91
C SER A 405 -26.26 -19.87 4.23
N ASP A 406 -26.15 -18.55 4.15
CA ASP A 406 -26.59 -17.55 5.14
C ASP A 406 -26.12 -16.16 4.66
N ILE A 407 -26.73 -15.65 3.59
CA ILE A 407 -26.72 -14.24 3.20
C ILE A 407 -28.15 -13.76 3.06
#